data_AF-A0A1W7CZ24-F1
#
_entry.id   AF-A0A1W7CZ24-F1
#
_cell.length_a   1.000
_cell.length_b   1.000
_cell.length_c   1.000
_cell.angle_alpha   90.00
_cell.angle_beta   90.00
_cell.angle_gamma   90.00
#
_symmetry.space_group_name_H-M   'P 1'
#
loop_
_entity.id
_entity.type
_entity.pdbx_description
1 polymer ?
#
loop_
_entity_poly.entity_id
_entity_poly.type
_entity_poly.pdbx_seq_one_letter_code
_entity_poly.pdbx_strand_id
1 'polypeptide(L)' 'MPCTRYRTAITAHIEGDPLPQGVTEEELVTHLTACPDCTRWSKRLRALREATDDLLRRRRSGAPAKPV' A
#
# COMPACT_ATOMS: atom_id res chain seq x y z
N MET A 1 19.89 9.37 4.18
CA MET A 1 18.61 9.04 3.50
C MET A 1 18.44 7.52 3.33
N PRO A 2 18.16 6.75 4.39
CA PRO A 2 17.90 5.30 4.29
C PRO A 2 16.44 4.97 3.94
N CYS A 3 15.50 5.87 4.22
CA CYS A 3 14.07 5.58 4.13
C CYS A 3 13.54 5.44 2.70
N THR A 4 14.21 5.97 1.67
CA THR A 4 13.70 5.92 0.28
C THR A 4 13.52 4.49 -0.22
N ARG A 5 14.46 3.60 0.09
CA ARG A 5 14.38 2.17 -0.27
C ARG A 5 13.22 1.48 0.46
N TYR A 6 13.07 1.76 1.74
CA TYR A 6 11.94 1.25 2.53
C TYR A 6 10.62 1.84 2.04
N ARG A 7 10.59 3.07 1.54
CA ARG A 7 9.37 3.64 0.96
C ARG A 7 8.90 2.85 -0.24
N THR A 8 9.81 2.52 -1.15
CA THR A 8 9.49 1.64 -2.29
C THR A 8 9.00 0.27 -1.82
N ALA A 9 9.65 -0.33 -0.82
CA ALA A 9 9.25 -1.62 -0.26
C ALA A 9 7.85 -1.59 0.39
N ILE A 10 7.52 -0.53 1.15
CA ILE A 10 6.18 -0.34 1.73
C ILE A 10 5.13 -0.22 0.63
N THR A 11 5.39 0.52 -0.44
CA THR A 11 4.46 0.63 -1.58
C THR A 11 4.23 -0.73 -2.21
N ALA A 12 5.29 -1.46 -2.55
CA ALA A 12 5.17 -2.81 -3.12
C ALA A 12 4.35 -3.74 -2.20
N HIS A 13 4.64 -3.74 -0.90
CA HIS A 13 3.91 -4.55 0.08
C HIS A 13 2.41 -4.21 0.14
N ILE A 14 2.04 -2.93 0.10
CA ILE A 14 0.62 -2.50 0.13
C ILE A 14 -0.10 -2.84 -1.18
N GLU A 15 0.61 -2.75 -2.30
CA GLU A 15 0.10 -3.09 -3.63
C GLU A 15 0.00 -4.60 -3.86
N GLY A 16 0.69 -5.41 -3.04
CA GLY A 16 0.83 -6.86 -3.22
C GLY A 16 1.91 -7.24 -4.22
N ASP A 17 2.77 -6.29 -4.59
CA ASP A 17 3.90 -6.50 -5.49
C ASP A 17 5.09 -7.12 -4.75
N PRO A 18 5.98 -7.83 -5.47
CA PRO A 18 7.22 -8.35 -4.91
C PRO A 18 8.08 -7.25 -4.27
N LEU A 19 8.64 -7.54 -3.09
CA LEU A 19 9.58 -6.64 -2.43
C LEU A 19 10.86 -6.46 -3.29
N PRO A 20 11.47 -5.26 -3.25
CA PRO A 20 12.72 -5.01 -3.96
C PRO A 20 13.85 -5.91 -3.43
N GLN A 21 14.78 -6.28 -4.32
CA GLN A 21 15.89 -7.17 -3.98
C GLN A 21 16.71 -6.64 -2.79
N GLY A 22 16.84 -7.48 -1.75
CA GLY A 22 17.55 -7.14 -0.52
C GLY A 22 16.73 -6.28 0.45
N VAL A 23 15.41 -6.34 0.39
CA VAL A 23 14.54 -5.96 1.52
C VAL A 23 13.65 -7.15 1.83
N THR A 24 13.83 -7.75 2.99
CA THR A 24 12.91 -8.79 3.48
C THR A 24 11.71 -8.17 4.17
N GLU A 25 10.66 -8.97 4.32
CA GLU A 25 9.47 -8.56 5.06
C GLU A 25 9.79 -8.27 6.54
N GLU A 26 10.68 -9.06 7.14
CA GLU A 26 11.16 -8.85 8.51
C GLU A 26 11.96 -7.54 8.67
N GLU A 27 12.83 -7.22 7.72
CA GLU A 27 13.56 -5.94 7.70
C GLU A 27 12.61 -4.76 7.54
N LEU A 28 11.58 -4.90 6.71
CA LEU A 28 10.55 -3.90 6.51
C LEU A 28 9.75 -3.65 7.80
N VAL A 29 9.32 -4.71 8.48
CA VAL A 29 8.61 -4.62 9.76
C VAL A 29 9.50 -3.97 10.83
N THR A 30 10.77 -4.37 10.91
CA THR A 30 11.75 -3.79 11.83
C THR A 30 11.97 -2.30 11.55
N HIS A 31 12.01 -1.89 10.28
CA HIS A 31 12.11 -0.48 9.93
C HIS A 31 10.85 0.30 10.33
N LEU A 32 9.66 -0.29 10.17
CA LEU A 32 8.40 0.33 10.53
C LEU A 32 8.21 0.49 12.05
N THR A 33 8.86 -0.33 12.88
CA THR A 33 8.88 -0.13 14.34
C THR A 33 9.91 0.93 14.76
N ALA A 34 11.01 1.05 14.02
CA ALA A 34 12.09 2.00 14.33
C ALA A 34 11.87 3.42 13.76
N CYS A 35 11.11 3.58 12.67
CA CYS A 35 10.96 4.85 11.95
C CYS A 35 9.51 5.38 11.93
N PRO A 36 9.16 6.36 12.80
CA PRO A 36 7.81 6.90 12.92
C PRO A 36 7.25 7.52 11.62
N ASP A 37 8.12 8.13 10.81
CA ASP A 37 7.74 8.73 9.54
C ASP A 37 7.27 7.68 8.54
N CYS A 38 8.00 6.57 8.45
CA CYS A 38 7.64 5.44 7.61
C CYS A 38 6.37 4.74 8.12
N THR A 39 6.19 4.64 9.44
CA THR A 39 4.94 4.13 10.04
C THR A 39 3.74 5.02 9.71
N ARG A 40 3.88 6.34 9.82
CA ARG A 40 2.81 7.29 9.51
C ARG A 40 2.47 7.23 8.01
N TRP A 41 3.48 7.14 7.18
CA TRP A 41 3.32 7.08 5.74
C TRP A 41 2.68 5.77 5.28
N SER A 42 3.07 4.61 5.82
CA SER A 42 2.45 3.32 5.49
C SER A 42 0.97 3.29 5.85
N LYS A 43 0.59 3.84 7.02
CA LYS A 43 -0.82 4.00 7.42
C LYS A 43 -1.62 4.86 6.44
N ARG A 44 -1.05 5.98 6.00
CA ARG A 44 -1.69 6.88 5.02
C ARG A 44 -1.86 6.20 3.65
N LEU A 45 -0.84 5.49 3.18
CA LEU A 45 -0.91 4.73 1.93
C LEU A 45 -2.01 3.66 1.98
N ARG A 46 -2.09 2.91 3.08
CA ARG A 46 -3.12 1.89 3.27
C ARG A 46 -4.53 2.48 3.23
N ALA A 47 -4.75 3.57 3.94
CA ALA A 47 -6.03 4.27 3.93
C ALA A 47 -6.41 4.79 2.52
N LEU A 48 -5.43 5.30 1.76
CA LEU A 48 -5.65 5.73 0.38
C LEU A 48 -6.00 4.56 -0.54
N ARG A 49 -5.33 3.42 -0.40
CA ARG A 49 -5.63 2.21 -1.17
C ARG A 49 -7.04 1.70 -0.88
N GLU A 50 -7.40 1.56 0.39
CA GLU A 50 -8.74 1.16 0.81
C GLU A 50 -9.82 2.10 0.27
N ALA A 51 -9.61 3.42 0.35
CA ALA A 51 -10.53 4.39 -0.20
C ALA A 51 -10.67 4.28 -1.73
N THR A 52 -9.55 4.06 -2.43
CA THR A 52 -9.55 3.86 -3.90
C THR A 52 -10.29 2.59 -4.28
N ASP A 53 -10.01 1.48 -3.59
CA ASP A 53 -10.69 0.20 -3.80
C ASP A 53 -12.19 0.31 -3.53
N ASP A 54 -12.58 1.08 -2.52
CA ASP A 54 -13.99 1.34 -2.22
C ASP A 54 -14.67 2.16 -3.33
N LEU A 55 -14.04 3.22 -3.81
CA LEU A 55 -14.53 4.00 -4.95
C LEU A 55 -14.69 3.12 -6.20
N LEU A 56 -13.71 2.25 -6.48
CA LEU A 56 -13.77 1.32 -7.59
C LEU A 56 -14.88 0.28 -7.43
N ARG A 57 -15.11 -0.24 -6.21
CA ARG A 57 -16.25 -1.10 -5.90
C ARG A 57 -17.57 -0.40 -6.17
N ARG A 58 -17.78 0.81 -5.62
CA ARG A 58 -19.00 1.61 -5.83
C ARG A 58 -19.26 1.86 -7.31
N ARG A 59 -18.22 2.19 -8.08
CA ARG A 59 -18.34 2.38 -9.54
C ARG A 59 -18.83 1.12 -10.25
N ARG A 60 -18.33 -0.06 -9.87
CA ARG A 60 -18.80 -1.35 -10.44
C ARG A 60 -20.24 -1.66 -10.03
N SER A 61 -20.61 -1.41 -8.77
CA SER A 61 -21.95 -1.67 -8.25
C SER A 61 -23.00 -0.68 -8.76
N GLY A 62 -22.61 0.54 -9.14
CA GLY A 62 -23.49 1.58 -9.68
C GLY A 62 -23.62 1.57 -11.21
N ALA A 63 -22.92 0.70 -11.93
CA ALA A 63 -23.10 0.55 -13.37
C ALA A 63 -24.43 -0.18 -13.63
N PRO A 64 -25.40 0.45 -14.33
CA PRO A 64 -26.64 -0.25 -14.67
C PRO A 64 -26.31 -1.45 -15.55
N ALA A 65 -26.86 -2.62 -15.21
CA ALA A 65 -26.80 -3.78 -16.09
C ALA A 65 -27.43 -3.39 -17.43
N LYS A 66 -26.66 -3.54 -18.52
CA LYS A 66 -27.16 -3.33 -19.88
C LYS A 66 -28.38 -4.24 -20.06
N PRO A 67 -29.59 -3.72 -20.38
CA PRO A 67 -30.73 -4.58 -20.66
C PRO A 67 -30.41 -5.42 -21.90
N VAL A 68 -30.73 -6.71 -21.81
CA VAL A 68 -30.64 -7.71 -22.89
C VAL A 68 -31.59 -7.35 -24.02
#